data_AF-A0A9P5G5A9-F1
#
_entry.id   AF-A0A9P5G5A9-F1
#
_cell.length_a   1.000
_cell.length_b   1.000
_cell.length_c   1.000
_cell.angle_alpha   90.00
_cell.angle_beta   90.00
_cell.angle_gamma   90.00
#
_symmetry.space_group_name_H-M   'P 1'
#
loop_
_entity.id
_entity.type
_entity.pdbx_description
1 polymer ?
#
loop_
_entity_poly.entity_id
_entity_poly.type
_entity_poly.pdbx_seq_one_letter_code
_entity_poly.pdbx_strand_id
1 'polypeptide(L)'
;MPVKLMDVLHDVYQFLQEQPSETVLVSIKQEGNDQWGEDEFPNLIWNKYIAPSQDRWYLKGDIPKVGDARGKAFLFRRFGVKSDQLRNNFGFEASWWKYNTALDEHDKFTVQDWSEVNEPTDFPTKVGYVNDHLQRAVQFNTTEEGLQQDHAKLFLNFCSGSNFFNPQCWPQGVATAVSAGITGLGQGCGIVIVDFAEHDNWAIVRQLVDGNIKALAK
;
A
#
# COMPACT_ATOMS: atom_id res chain seq x y z
N MET A 1 0.98 -19.80 16.42
CA MET A 1 0.09 -20.07 15.27
C MET A 1 0.17 -18.88 14.32
N PRO A 2 0.00 -19.05 13.01
CA PRO A 2 -0.05 -17.91 12.10
C PRO A 2 -1.20 -16.97 12.46
N VAL A 3 -1.01 -15.67 12.27
CA VAL A 3 -2.06 -14.67 12.41
C VAL A 3 -3.12 -14.91 11.33
N LYS A 4 -4.41 -14.90 11.68
CA LYS A 4 -5.49 -15.10 10.71
C LYS A 4 -5.99 -13.75 10.19
N LEU A 5 -6.48 -13.74 8.95
CA LEU A 5 -7.07 -12.55 8.34
C LEU A 5 -8.22 -11.96 9.21
N MET A 6 -9.07 -12.81 9.80
CA MET A 6 -10.18 -12.34 10.64
C MET A 6 -9.69 -11.55 11.87
N ASP A 7 -8.56 -11.96 12.47
CA ASP A 7 -8.01 -11.30 13.64
C ASP A 7 -7.50 -9.89 13.26
N VAL A 8 -6.76 -9.78 12.14
CA VAL A 8 -6.29 -8.49 11.62
C VAL A 8 -7.44 -7.57 11.24
N LEU A 9 -8.49 -8.10 10.60
CA LEU A 9 -9.66 -7.29 10.25
C LEU A 9 -10.42 -6.81 11.49
N HIS A 10 -10.46 -7.63 12.55
CA HIS A 10 -11.04 -7.20 13.82
C HIS A 10 -10.28 -6.00 14.40
N ASP A 11 -8.95 -6.06 14.43
CA ASP A 11 -8.11 -4.95 14.90
C ASP A 11 -8.32 -3.68 14.06
N VAL A 12 -8.38 -3.83 12.72
CA VAL A 12 -8.66 -2.71 11.81
C VAL A 12 -10.02 -2.08 12.09
N TYR A 13 -11.07 -2.88 12.25
CA TYR A 13 -12.39 -2.34 12.53
C TYR A 13 -12.49 -1.70 13.90
N GLN A 14 -11.84 -2.28 14.91
CA GLN A 14 -11.79 -1.69 16.25
C GLN A 14 -11.10 -0.33 16.20
N PHE A 15 -9.94 -0.24 15.53
CA PHE A 15 -9.23 1.02 15.34
C PHE A 15 -10.11 2.07 14.66
N LEU A 16 -10.80 1.72 13.57
CA LEU A 16 -11.67 2.64 12.84
C LEU A 16 -12.91 3.06 13.65
N GLN A 17 -13.39 2.20 14.55
CA GLN A 17 -14.47 2.54 15.47
C GLN A 17 -14.00 3.52 16.55
N GLU A 18 -12.79 3.33 17.08
CA GLU A 18 -12.19 4.20 18.09
C GLU A 18 -11.69 5.53 17.51
N GLN A 19 -11.29 5.54 16.24
CA GLN A 19 -10.75 6.69 15.50
C GLN A 19 -11.56 6.93 14.21
N PRO A 20 -12.82 7.40 14.30
CA PRO A 20 -13.71 7.51 13.14
C PRO A 20 -13.31 8.57 12.12
N SER A 21 -12.32 9.43 12.42
CA SER A 21 -11.72 10.35 11.46
C SER A 21 -10.79 9.67 10.46
N GLU A 22 -10.32 8.47 10.78
CA GLU A 22 -9.29 7.74 10.04
C GLU A 22 -9.91 6.80 9.01
N THR A 23 -9.06 6.32 8.09
CA THR A 23 -9.35 5.21 7.18
C THR A 23 -8.13 4.32 7.11
N VAL A 24 -8.33 3.03 6.80
CA VAL A 24 -7.24 2.06 6.65
C VAL A 24 -7.32 1.47 5.25
N LEU A 25 -6.27 1.65 4.45
CA LEU A 25 -6.11 0.93 3.19
C LEU A 25 -5.65 -0.49 3.50
N VAL A 26 -6.50 -1.48 3.21
CA VAL A 26 -6.22 -2.89 3.45
C VAL A 26 -5.89 -3.55 2.11
N SER A 27 -4.61 -3.86 1.92
CA SER A 27 -4.13 -4.61 0.76
C SER A 27 -4.28 -6.11 0.99
N ILE A 28 -5.06 -6.79 0.15
CA ILE A 28 -5.22 -8.25 0.22
C ILE A 28 -4.65 -8.87 -1.05
N LYS A 29 -3.65 -9.74 -0.87
CA LYS A 29 -3.03 -10.56 -1.92
C LYS A 29 -3.17 -12.04 -1.57
N GLN A 30 -3.36 -12.86 -2.60
CA GLN A 30 -3.21 -14.30 -2.47
C GLN A 30 -1.71 -14.65 -2.41
N GLU A 31 -1.31 -15.29 -1.32
CA GLU A 31 0.06 -15.78 -1.09
C GLU A 31 0.06 -17.31 -1.01
N GLY A 32 1.19 -17.92 -1.39
CA GLY A 32 1.39 -19.37 -1.37
C GLY A 32 1.22 -20.06 -2.72
N ASN A 33 1.45 -21.38 -2.72
CA ASN A 33 1.45 -22.22 -3.93
C ASN A 33 0.12 -22.93 -4.17
N ASP A 34 -0.88 -22.66 -3.33
CA ASP A 34 -2.19 -23.30 -3.43
C ASP A 34 -2.83 -22.94 -4.77
N GLN A 35 -3.36 -23.96 -5.43
CA GLN A 35 -4.11 -23.80 -6.67
C GLN A 35 -5.56 -23.51 -6.30
N TRP A 36 -6.00 -22.29 -6.59
CA TRP A 36 -7.39 -21.88 -6.40
C TRP A 36 -8.14 -22.08 -7.71
N GLY A 37 -9.36 -22.59 -7.61
CA GLY A 37 -10.28 -22.60 -8.75
C GLY A 37 -10.59 -21.18 -9.22
N GLU A 38 -11.16 -21.07 -10.42
CA GLU A 38 -11.58 -19.76 -10.94
C GLU A 38 -12.55 -19.09 -9.96
N ASP A 39 -12.24 -17.84 -9.59
CA ASP A 39 -12.97 -17.05 -8.61
C ASP A 39 -13.12 -17.67 -7.20
N GLU A 40 -12.45 -18.78 -6.87
CA GLU A 40 -12.57 -19.40 -5.54
C GLU A 40 -12.04 -18.48 -4.43
N PHE A 41 -10.84 -17.93 -4.64
CA PHE A 41 -10.22 -16.97 -3.72
C PHE A 41 -11.07 -15.70 -3.53
N PRO A 42 -11.47 -14.95 -4.59
CA PRO A 42 -12.31 -13.77 -4.41
C PRO A 42 -13.66 -14.11 -3.79
N ASN A 43 -14.28 -15.25 -4.12
CA ASN A 43 -15.54 -15.67 -3.49
C ASN A 43 -15.35 -15.98 -1.99
N LEU A 44 -14.23 -16.59 -1.60
CA LEU A 44 -13.90 -16.80 -0.19
C LEU A 44 -13.75 -15.47 0.54
N ILE A 45 -12.98 -14.53 -0.02
CA ILE A 45 -12.76 -13.21 0.56
C ILE A 45 -14.10 -12.48 0.72
N TRP A 46 -14.90 -12.45 -0.35
CA TRP A 46 -16.21 -11.81 -0.35
C TRP A 46 -17.13 -12.43 0.69
N ASN A 47 -17.42 -13.72 0.58
CA ASN A 47 -18.46 -14.37 1.39
C ASN A 47 -18.11 -14.43 2.87
N LYS A 48 -16.83 -14.62 3.23
CA LYS A 48 -16.44 -14.79 4.64
C LYS A 48 -16.06 -13.49 5.35
N TYR A 49 -15.50 -12.51 4.64
CA TYR A 49 -14.87 -11.36 5.29
C TYR A 49 -15.54 -10.04 4.92
N ILE A 50 -15.93 -9.86 3.64
CA ILE A 50 -16.45 -8.57 3.17
C ILE A 50 -17.98 -8.51 3.29
N ALA A 51 -18.70 -9.47 2.70
CA ALA A 51 -20.15 -9.49 2.62
C ALA A 51 -20.86 -9.38 3.99
N PRO A 52 -20.37 -10.04 5.07
CA PRO A 52 -20.97 -9.92 6.41
C PRO A 52 -20.76 -8.57 7.09
N SER A 53 -19.86 -7.72 6.58
CA SER A 53 -19.44 -6.46 7.23
C SER A 53 -19.31 -5.31 6.22
N GLN A 54 -20.09 -5.33 5.13
CA GLN A 54 -19.94 -4.38 4.00
C GLN A 54 -19.98 -2.91 4.42
N ASP A 55 -20.75 -2.58 5.45
CA ASP A 55 -20.85 -1.24 6.02
C ASP A 55 -19.51 -0.70 6.55
N ARG A 56 -18.60 -1.61 6.95
CA ARG A 56 -17.24 -1.31 7.42
C ARG A 56 -16.24 -1.07 6.30
N TRP A 57 -16.63 -1.25 5.03
CA TRP A 57 -15.75 -1.16 3.88
C TRP A 57 -16.12 -0.03 2.92
N TYR A 58 -15.09 0.57 2.33
CA TYR A 58 -15.21 1.30 1.07
C TYR A 58 -14.93 0.31 -0.07
N LEU A 59 -15.97 -0.02 -0.82
CA LEU A 59 -15.95 -1.08 -1.84
C LEU A 59 -16.08 -0.58 -3.28
N LYS A 60 -16.19 0.72 -3.50
CA LYS A 60 -16.18 1.26 -4.87
C LYS A 60 -14.80 1.07 -5.49
N GLY A 61 -14.77 0.92 -6.81
CA GLY A 61 -13.53 0.72 -7.59
C GLY A 61 -12.72 1.99 -7.87
N ASP A 62 -13.16 3.15 -7.39
CA ASP A 62 -12.46 4.43 -7.53
C ASP A 62 -11.54 4.72 -6.32
N ILE A 63 -10.74 5.78 -6.43
CA ILE A 63 -9.95 6.29 -5.31
C ILE A 63 -10.85 7.26 -4.54
N PRO A 64 -11.16 7.02 -3.26
CA PRO A 64 -12.06 7.88 -2.49
C PRO A 64 -11.43 9.24 -2.18
N LYS A 65 -12.27 10.26 -2.00
CA LYS A 65 -11.89 11.37 -1.12
C LYS A 65 -11.82 10.85 0.30
N VAL A 66 -10.90 11.37 1.11
CA VAL A 66 -10.75 10.93 2.51
C VAL A 66 -12.09 10.98 3.27
N GLY A 67 -12.90 12.03 3.05
CA GLY A 67 -14.21 12.18 3.68
C GLY A 67 -15.19 11.03 3.42
N ASP A 68 -15.13 10.39 2.25
CA ASP A 68 -16.01 9.27 1.87
C ASP A 68 -15.55 7.94 2.48
N ALA A 69 -14.28 7.85 2.88
CA ALA A 69 -13.63 6.66 3.42
C ALA A 69 -13.47 6.65 4.95
N ARG A 70 -13.72 7.79 5.63
CA ARG A 70 -13.62 7.90 7.10
C ARG A 70 -14.46 6.84 7.81
N GLY A 71 -13.88 6.20 8.82
CA GLY A 71 -14.48 5.11 9.60
C GLY A 71 -14.61 3.79 8.83
N LYS A 72 -14.05 3.69 7.61
CA LYS A 72 -14.13 2.48 6.77
C LYS A 72 -12.75 2.00 6.35
N ALA A 73 -12.65 0.69 6.16
CA ALA A 73 -11.50 0.06 5.51
C ALA A 73 -11.62 0.22 3.99
N PHE A 74 -10.60 0.77 3.34
CA PHE A 74 -10.51 0.86 1.90
C PHE A 74 -9.86 -0.41 1.35
N LEU A 75 -10.63 -1.23 0.63
CA LEU A 75 -10.12 -2.49 0.08
C LEU A 75 -9.27 -2.22 -1.16
N PHE A 76 -7.98 -2.55 -1.06
CA PHE A 76 -7.03 -2.57 -2.17
C PHE A 76 -6.77 -4.03 -2.58
N ARG A 77 -7.34 -4.44 -3.71
CA ARG A 77 -7.42 -5.83 -4.13
C ARG A 77 -6.26 -6.22 -5.06
N ARG A 78 -5.36 -7.08 -4.57
CA ARG A 78 -4.26 -7.72 -5.32
C ARG A 78 -4.59 -9.14 -5.77
N PHE A 79 -5.81 -9.33 -6.28
CA PHE A 79 -6.31 -10.58 -6.88
C PHE A 79 -7.39 -10.26 -7.91
N GLY A 80 -7.57 -11.09 -8.94
CA GLY A 80 -8.59 -10.87 -9.97
C GLY A 80 -10.01 -11.24 -9.53
N VAL A 81 -11.02 -10.65 -10.17
CA VAL A 81 -12.44 -11.01 -10.05
C VAL A 81 -13.02 -11.06 -11.45
N LYS A 82 -13.56 -12.21 -11.89
CA LYS A 82 -14.16 -12.29 -13.24
C LYS A 82 -15.59 -11.74 -13.31
N SER A 83 -16.37 -11.88 -12.23
CA SER A 83 -17.75 -11.38 -12.18
C SER A 83 -17.80 -9.85 -12.28
N ASP A 84 -18.30 -9.32 -13.39
CA ASP A 84 -18.45 -7.87 -13.62
C ASP A 84 -19.30 -7.18 -12.55
N GLN A 85 -20.33 -7.88 -12.04
CA GLN A 85 -21.22 -7.35 -11.01
C GLN A 85 -20.49 -7.16 -9.67
N LEU A 86 -19.61 -8.10 -9.31
CA LEU A 86 -18.80 -8.00 -8.09
C LEU A 86 -17.64 -7.02 -8.28
N ARG A 87 -16.96 -7.04 -9.44
CA ARG A 87 -15.75 -6.24 -9.69
C ARG A 87 -15.92 -4.76 -9.35
N ASN A 88 -17.06 -4.16 -9.72
CA ASN A 88 -17.30 -2.73 -9.52
C ASN A 88 -17.63 -2.35 -8.06
N ASN A 89 -17.98 -3.34 -7.22
CA ASN A 89 -18.33 -3.16 -5.81
C ASN A 89 -17.45 -4.04 -4.90
N PHE A 90 -16.21 -4.32 -5.33
CA PHE A 90 -15.29 -5.18 -4.61
C PHE A 90 -13.89 -4.55 -4.51
N GLY A 91 -13.88 -3.26 -4.15
CA GLY A 91 -12.69 -2.48 -3.85
C GLY A 91 -11.90 -2.06 -5.09
N PHE A 92 -10.82 -1.33 -4.84
CA PHE A 92 -9.90 -0.85 -5.86
C PHE A 92 -9.08 -2.01 -6.42
N GLU A 93 -9.08 -2.16 -7.75
CA GLU A 93 -8.37 -3.25 -8.41
C GLU A 93 -6.89 -2.90 -8.68
N ALA A 94 -6.01 -3.75 -8.17
CA ALA A 94 -4.58 -3.77 -8.48
C ALA A 94 -4.09 -5.22 -8.52
N SER A 95 -4.79 -6.04 -9.31
CA SER A 95 -4.64 -7.50 -9.35
C SER A 95 -3.26 -7.97 -9.82
N TRP A 96 -2.52 -7.12 -10.53
CA TRP A 96 -1.17 -7.44 -11.02
C TRP A 96 -0.32 -6.17 -11.22
N TRP A 97 0.99 -6.36 -11.14
CA TRP A 97 2.06 -5.50 -11.69
C TRP A 97 3.29 -6.39 -11.93
N LYS A 98 4.29 -5.88 -12.63
CA LYS A 98 5.56 -6.57 -12.90
C LYS A 98 6.26 -6.97 -11.60
N TYR A 99 6.66 -8.23 -11.52
CA TYR A 99 7.49 -8.72 -10.44
C TYR A 99 8.85 -7.98 -10.39
N ASN A 100 9.32 -7.68 -9.18
CA ASN A 100 10.63 -7.07 -8.91
C ASN A 100 10.91 -5.82 -9.77
N THR A 101 10.05 -4.81 -9.66
CA THR A 101 10.05 -3.65 -10.57
C THR A 101 10.44 -2.34 -9.91
N ALA A 102 11.35 -1.59 -10.52
CA ALA A 102 11.67 -0.22 -10.09
C ALA A 102 10.54 0.78 -10.44
N LEU A 103 9.74 0.46 -11.47
CA LEU A 103 8.62 1.27 -11.93
C LEU A 103 7.65 0.43 -12.75
N ASP A 104 6.39 0.38 -12.33
CA ASP A 104 5.29 -0.07 -13.17
C ASP A 104 4.13 0.92 -13.13
N GLU A 105 3.69 1.36 -14.30
CA GLU A 105 2.73 2.45 -14.46
C GLU A 105 1.41 1.90 -15.00
N HIS A 106 0.34 2.12 -14.23
CA HIS A 106 -1.03 1.87 -14.62
C HIS A 106 -1.80 3.20 -14.65
N ASP A 107 -3.06 3.16 -15.09
CA ASP A 107 -3.92 4.35 -15.14
C ASP A 107 -4.12 4.96 -13.74
N LYS A 108 -4.65 4.18 -12.80
CA LYS A 108 -5.01 4.63 -11.45
C LYS A 108 -3.96 4.38 -10.37
N PHE A 109 -2.86 3.70 -10.69
CA PHE A 109 -1.78 3.51 -9.73
C PHE A 109 -0.41 3.35 -10.41
N THR A 110 0.65 3.67 -9.69
CA THR A 110 2.04 3.47 -10.10
C THR A 110 2.80 2.82 -8.95
N VAL A 111 3.66 1.85 -9.24
CA VAL A 111 4.33 1.02 -8.21
C VAL A 111 5.85 1.04 -8.38
N GLN A 112 6.57 1.14 -7.26
CA GLN A 112 7.94 0.66 -7.11
C GLN A 112 7.94 -0.49 -6.12
N ASP A 113 8.31 -1.68 -6.58
CA ASP A 113 8.33 -2.95 -5.83
C ASP A 113 9.58 -3.78 -6.23
N TRP A 114 10.73 -3.13 -6.24
CA TRP A 114 12.03 -3.77 -6.46
C TRP A 114 12.50 -4.37 -5.12
N SER A 115 12.33 -5.68 -4.96
CA SER A 115 12.46 -6.37 -3.67
C SER A 115 13.56 -7.42 -3.63
N GLU A 116 14.15 -7.81 -4.77
CA GLU A 116 15.29 -8.75 -4.81
C GLU A 116 16.62 -8.02 -4.57
N VAL A 117 16.87 -7.65 -3.31
CA VAL A 117 18.13 -7.04 -2.87
C VAL A 117 19.12 -8.16 -2.59
N ASN A 118 20.03 -8.43 -3.54
CA ASN A 118 20.83 -9.65 -3.52
C ASN A 118 22.13 -9.49 -2.74
N GLU A 119 22.77 -8.33 -2.84
CA GLU A 119 24.04 -8.00 -2.18
C GLU A 119 23.99 -6.63 -1.49
N PRO A 120 24.83 -6.36 -0.48
CA PRO A 120 24.85 -5.05 0.19
C PRO A 120 25.13 -3.87 -0.77
N THR A 121 25.80 -4.13 -1.89
CA THR A 121 26.04 -3.14 -2.95
C THR A 121 24.76 -2.68 -3.65
N ASP A 122 23.65 -3.41 -3.48
CA ASP A 122 22.36 -3.06 -4.03
C ASP A 122 21.58 -2.07 -3.14
N PHE A 123 22.01 -1.85 -1.90
CA PHE A 123 21.31 -0.96 -0.97
C PHE A 123 21.17 0.47 -1.52
N PRO A 124 22.23 1.10 -2.08
CA PRO A 124 22.09 2.41 -2.69
C PRO A 124 21.10 2.41 -3.87
N THR A 125 21.03 1.32 -4.64
CA THR A 125 20.06 1.17 -5.74
C THR A 125 18.64 1.12 -5.20
N LYS A 126 18.38 0.34 -4.15
CA LYS A 126 17.07 0.29 -3.48
C LYS A 126 16.65 1.67 -2.99
N VAL A 127 17.55 2.38 -2.30
CA VAL A 127 17.32 3.74 -1.81
C VAL A 127 17.03 4.70 -2.96
N GLY A 128 17.79 4.59 -4.07
CA GLY A 128 17.57 5.37 -5.28
C GLY A 128 16.15 5.20 -5.83
N TYR A 129 15.71 3.96 -6.02
CA TYR A 129 14.36 3.68 -6.51
C TYR A 129 13.26 4.18 -5.57
N VAL A 130 13.46 4.08 -4.25
CA VAL A 130 12.54 4.66 -3.26
C VAL A 130 12.45 6.18 -3.45
N ASN A 131 13.58 6.88 -3.50
CA ASN A 131 13.61 8.34 -3.61
C ASN A 131 13.05 8.84 -4.95
N ASP A 132 13.40 8.18 -6.06
CA ASP A 132 12.87 8.49 -7.39
C ASP A 132 11.34 8.35 -7.43
N HIS A 133 10.78 7.36 -6.72
CA HIS A 133 9.35 7.15 -6.65
C HIS A 133 8.62 8.16 -5.75
N LEU A 134 9.23 8.59 -4.65
CA LEU A 134 8.71 9.71 -3.86
C LEU A 134 8.64 10.98 -4.71
N GLN A 135 9.71 11.29 -5.46
CA GLN A 135 9.75 12.44 -6.34
C GLN A 135 8.68 12.36 -7.44
N ARG A 136 8.51 11.19 -8.07
CA ARG A 136 7.48 10.95 -9.08
C ARG A 136 6.07 11.21 -8.56
N ALA A 137 5.78 10.74 -7.35
CA ALA A 137 4.50 10.99 -6.71
C ALA A 137 4.25 12.49 -6.48
N VAL A 138 5.24 13.21 -5.94
CA VAL A 138 5.14 14.66 -5.74
C VAL A 138 4.95 15.40 -7.06
N GLN A 139 5.72 15.04 -8.09
CA GLN A 139 5.63 15.67 -9.41
C GLN A 139 4.23 15.53 -10.02
N PHE A 140 3.60 14.36 -9.90
CA PHE A 140 2.23 14.17 -10.39
C PHE A 140 1.20 14.89 -9.52
N ASN A 141 1.27 14.71 -8.20
CA ASN A 141 0.28 15.24 -7.25
C ASN A 141 0.27 16.78 -7.13
N THR A 142 1.25 17.46 -7.73
CA THR A 142 1.33 18.93 -7.77
C THR A 142 0.89 19.53 -9.11
N THR A 143 0.50 18.70 -10.09
CA THR A 143 -0.04 19.17 -11.37
C THR A 143 -1.53 19.53 -11.27
N GLU A 144 -2.03 20.36 -12.18
CA GLU A 144 -3.48 20.65 -12.27
C GLU A 144 -4.30 19.39 -12.54
N GLU A 145 -3.77 18.44 -13.31
CA GLU A 145 -4.41 17.15 -13.59
C GLU A 145 -4.46 16.28 -12.33
N GLY A 146 -3.35 16.10 -11.63
CA GLY A 146 -3.26 15.26 -10.43
C GLY A 146 -4.10 15.74 -9.25
N LEU A 147 -4.52 17.02 -9.26
CA LEU A 147 -5.44 17.59 -8.27
C LEU A 147 -6.93 17.27 -8.57
N GLN A 148 -7.25 16.75 -9.76
CA GLN A 148 -8.62 16.41 -10.13
C GLN A 148 -8.98 15.00 -9.64
N GLN A 149 -10.15 14.86 -9.01
CA GLN A 149 -10.59 13.60 -8.39
C GLN A 149 -10.68 12.43 -9.37
N ASP A 150 -11.13 12.69 -10.59
CA ASP A 150 -11.27 11.71 -11.67
C ASP A 150 -9.92 11.26 -12.24
N HIS A 151 -8.87 12.06 -12.07
CA HIS A 151 -7.48 11.77 -12.45
C HIS A 151 -6.62 11.31 -11.25
N ALA A 152 -7.22 11.11 -10.07
CA ALA A 152 -6.51 10.64 -8.89
C ALA A 152 -5.72 9.36 -9.18
N LYS A 153 -4.52 9.27 -8.60
CA LYS A 153 -3.58 8.16 -8.82
C LYS A 153 -2.89 7.77 -7.52
N LEU A 154 -2.83 6.48 -7.23
CA LEU A 154 -2.08 5.95 -6.07
C LEU A 154 -0.61 5.69 -6.46
N PHE A 155 0.33 6.20 -5.67
CA PHE A 155 1.75 5.88 -5.82
C PHE A 155 2.17 4.97 -4.68
N LEU A 156 2.51 3.73 -4.98
CA LEU A 156 2.87 2.69 -4.00
C LEU A 156 4.38 2.49 -4.01
N ASN A 157 5.03 2.82 -2.90
CA ASN A 157 6.47 2.78 -2.78
C ASN A 157 6.90 1.77 -1.71
N PHE A 158 7.26 0.56 -2.13
CA PHE A 158 7.77 -0.46 -1.22
C PHE A 158 9.22 -0.14 -0.88
N CYS A 159 9.49 0.15 0.39
CA CYS A 159 10.83 0.33 0.94
C CYS A 159 11.47 -1.01 1.30
N SER A 160 10.67 -2.07 1.41
CA SER A 160 11.10 -3.43 1.73
C SER A 160 11.88 -4.10 0.59
N GLY A 161 12.68 -5.10 0.96
CA GLY A 161 13.46 -5.93 0.04
C GLY A 161 14.28 -6.95 0.83
N SER A 162 14.68 -8.05 0.19
CA SER A 162 15.49 -9.06 0.85
C SER A 162 16.17 -10.05 -0.09
N ASN A 163 17.15 -10.77 0.44
CA ASN A 163 17.60 -12.07 -0.07
C ASN A 163 17.74 -13.06 1.10
N PHE A 164 16.94 -14.12 1.09
CA PHE A 164 16.92 -15.11 2.19
C PHE A 164 18.24 -15.87 2.34
N PHE A 165 19.01 -16.00 1.26
CA PHE A 165 20.28 -16.74 1.25
C PHE A 165 21.48 -15.87 1.63
N ASN A 166 21.32 -14.54 1.68
CA ASN A 166 22.36 -13.61 2.11
C ASN A 166 21.92 -12.88 3.38
N PRO A 167 22.40 -13.27 4.58
CA PRO A 167 22.02 -12.63 5.83
C PRO A 167 22.29 -11.13 5.90
N GLN A 168 23.27 -10.63 5.13
CA GLN A 168 23.52 -9.19 5.06
C GLN A 168 22.39 -8.44 4.38
N CYS A 169 21.62 -9.10 3.52
CA CYS A 169 20.48 -8.59 2.78
C CYS A 169 19.14 -9.06 3.35
N TRP A 170 19.09 -9.49 4.62
CA TRP A 170 17.82 -9.71 5.30
C TRP A 170 17.05 -8.39 5.45
N PRO A 171 15.71 -8.44 5.60
CA PRO A 171 14.85 -7.25 5.60
C PRO A 171 15.33 -6.12 6.54
N GLN A 172 15.87 -6.47 7.71
CA GLN A 172 16.38 -5.48 8.66
C GLN A 172 17.56 -4.66 8.11
N GLY A 173 18.47 -5.27 7.35
CA GLY A 173 19.60 -4.58 6.73
C GLY A 173 19.12 -3.60 5.66
N VAL A 174 18.17 -4.03 4.83
CA VAL A 174 17.55 -3.20 3.79
C VAL A 174 16.77 -2.04 4.42
N ALA A 175 15.95 -2.30 5.44
CA ALA A 175 15.20 -1.29 6.17
C ALA A 175 16.12 -0.24 6.82
N THR A 176 17.26 -0.67 7.40
CA THR A 176 18.26 0.25 7.97
C THR A 176 18.87 1.15 6.90
N ALA A 177 19.23 0.58 5.74
CA ALA A 177 19.79 1.36 4.63
C ALA A 177 18.77 2.36 4.06
N VAL A 178 17.50 1.95 3.91
CA VAL A 178 16.42 2.85 3.49
C VAL A 178 16.18 3.94 4.51
N SER A 179 16.09 3.62 5.80
CA SER A 179 15.91 4.63 6.85
C SER A 179 17.05 5.66 6.89
N ALA A 180 18.28 5.26 6.57
CA ALA A 180 19.42 6.17 6.52
C ALA A 180 19.48 7.02 5.23
N GLY A 181 18.94 6.53 4.11
CA GLY A 181 19.10 7.14 2.79
C GLY A 181 17.84 7.74 2.17
N ILE A 182 16.67 7.51 2.78
CA ILE A 182 15.40 8.02 2.27
C ILE A 182 15.33 9.54 2.39
N THR A 183 14.92 10.20 1.31
CA THR A 183 14.79 11.65 1.22
C THR A 183 13.49 12.01 0.49
N GLY A 184 12.95 13.20 0.75
CA GLY A 184 11.74 13.66 0.04
C GLY A 184 10.42 13.17 0.62
N LEU A 185 10.40 12.64 1.85
CA LEU A 185 9.17 12.39 2.59
C LEU A 185 8.44 13.72 2.88
N GLY A 186 7.17 13.80 2.51
CA GLY A 186 6.37 15.01 2.68
C GLY A 186 5.01 14.93 1.99
N GLN A 187 4.37 16.09 1.81
CA GLN A 187 3.07 16.17 1.14
C GLN A 187 3.16 15.63 -0.30
N GLY A 188 2.19 14.79 -0.67
CA GLY A 188 2.07 14.27 -2.03
C GLY A 188 3.10 13.23 -2.42
N CYS A 189 3.94 12.73 -1.50
CA CYS A 189 4.96 11.71 -1.81
C CYS A 189 4.41 10.28 -1.98
N GLY A 190 3.09 10.10 -2.01
CA GLY A 190 2.44 8.81 -2.19
C GLY A 190 2.30 8.00 -0.90
N ILE A 191 2.04 6.70 -1.07
CA ILE A 191 1.91 5.70 -0.01
C ILE A 191 3.25 4.99 0.12
N VAL A 192 3.88 5.11 1.29
CA VAL A 192 5.20 4.54 1.58
C VAL A 192 5.03 3.32 2.48
N ILE A 193 5.41 2.14 1.97
CA ILE A 193 5.30 0.87 2.69
C ILE A 193 6.67 0.51 3.25
N VAL A 194 6.79 0.43 4.58
CA VAL A 194 8.07 0.21 5.29
C VAL A 194 8.03 -1.07 6.12
N ASP A 195 9.16 -1.77 6.17
CA ASP A 195 9.40 -2.80 7.18
C ASP A 195 9.87 -2.14 8.48
N PHE A 196 9.53 -2.75 9.63
CA PHE A 196 9.91 -2.25 10.96
C PHE A 196 9.50 -0.78 11.15
N ALA A 197 8.21 -0.47 10.94
CA ALA A 197 7.68 0.90 10.99
C ALA A 197 7.97 1.63 12.31
N GLU A 198 8.16 0.89 13.40
CA GLU A 198 8.51 1.37 14.73
C GLU A 198 10.00 1.74 14.90
N HIS A 199 10.85 1.37 13.94
CA HIS A 199 12.27 1.66 13.97
C HIS A 199 12.55 3.16 14.16
N ASP A 200 13.63 3.46 14.89
CA ASP A 200 14.01 4.82 15.28
C ASP A 200 12.84 5.64 15.84
N ASN A 201 12.04 5.02 16.73
CA ASN A 201 10.88 5.65 17.35
C ASN A 201 9.87 6.20 16.33
N TRP A 202 9.58 5.41 15.30
CA TRP A 202 8.63 5.74 14.23
C TRP A 202 9.06 6.94 13.36
N ALA A 203 10.37 7.19 13.19
CA ALA A 203 10.87 8.40 12.53
C ALA A 203 10.27 8.64 11.13
N ILE A 204 10.30 7.64 10.24
CA ILE A 204 9.73 7.74 8.88
C ILE A 204 8.22 8.01 8.94
N VAL A 205 7.51 7.27 9.81
CA VAL A 205 6.05 7.39 9.95
C VAL A 205 5.67 8.78 10.45
N ARG A 206 6.36 9.30 11.47
CA ARG A 206 6.16 10.66 12.00
C ARG A 206 6.43 11.70 10.92
N GLN A 207 7.50 11.56 10.14
CA GLN A 207 7.82 12.50 9.07
C GLN A 207 6.74 12.51 7.97
N LEU A 208 6.20 11.35 7.60
CA LEU A 208 5.10 11.23 6.65
C LEU A 208 3.83 11.93 7.17
N VAL A 209 3.47 11.71 8.43
CA VAL A 209 2.28 12.35 9.05
C VAL A 209 2.47 13.86 9.17
N ASP A 210 3.58 14.30 9.77
CA ASP A 210 3.89 15.72 9.97
C ASP A 210 4.00 16.50 8.66
N GLY A 211 4.53 15.87 7.61
CA GLY A 211 4.67 16.44 6.28
C GLY A 211 3.32 16.83 5.66
N ASN A 212 2.26 16.08 5.97
CA ASN A 212 0.90 16.37 5.49
C ASN A 212 0.17 17.38 6.40
N ILE A 213 0.44 17.38 7.71
CA ILE A 213 -0.20 18.33 8.65
C ILE A 213 0.35 19.76 8.46
N LYS A 214 1.67 19.93 8.34
CA LYS A 214 2.30 21.25 8.18
C LYS A 214 1.86 21.97 6.90
N ALA A 215 1.46 21.23 5.87
CA ALA A 215 0.93 21.79 4.64
C ALA A 215 -0.49 22.37 4.81
N LEU A 216 -1.30 21.82 5.71
CA LEU A 216 -2.66 22.32 5.99
C LEU A 216 -2.68 23.59 6.86
N ALA A 217 -1.54 23.94 7.48
CA ALA A 217 -1.38 25.12 8.33
C ALA A 217 -0.87 26.36 7.57
N LYS A 218 -0.66 26.27 6.25
CA LYS A 218 -0.31 27.38 5.37
C LYS A 218 -1.50 27.78 4.52
#